data_AF-A0AAE1B9Q0-F1
#
_entry.id   AF-A0AAE1B9Q0-F1
#
_cell.length_a   1.000
_cell.length_b   1.000
_cell.length_c   1.000
_cell.angle_alpha   90.00
_cell.angle_beta   90.00
_cell.angle_gamma   90.00
#
_symmetry.space_group_name_H-M   'P 1'
#
loop_
_entity.id
_entity.type
_entity.pdbx_description
1 polymer ?
#
loop_
_entity_poly.entity_id
_entity_poly.type
_entity_poly.pdbx_seq_one_letter_code
_entity_poly.pdbx_strand_id
1 'polypeptide(L)'
;MVRMKALARSYVWWPGLDDDIVQEVRDCLNCQQTQRQSPSAALHPWKWCMRPFQRVHIDFAGKDGKNYFVAVDSFSKWPEIAVMNTTNTESDFRAFWPAGRNCFRQQSAIYFRIICHISTKEWSEAY
;
A
#
# COMPACT_ATOMS: atom_id res chain seq x y z
N MET A 1 14.16 28.77 -9.42
CA MET A 1 13.63 29.73 -10.42
C MET A 1 13.83 31.20 -10.03
N VAL A 2 13.65 31.60 -8.75
CA VAL A 2 13.82 33.00 -8.30
C VAL A 2 15.19 33.62 -8.67
N ARG A 3 16.30 32.89 -8.47
CA ARG A 3 17.66 33.39 -8.79
C ARG A 3 17.88 33.62 -10.30
N MET A 4 17.35 32.74 -11.14
CA MET A 4 17.47 32.87 -12.61
C MET A 4 16.71 34.09 -13.12
N LYS A 5 15.48 34.31 -12.63
CA LYS A 5 14.69 35.50 -12.97
C LYS A 5 15.38 36.79 -12.52
N ALA A 6 15.92 36.81 -11.30
CA ALA A 6 16.64 37.98 -10.78
C ALA A 6 17.87 38.33 -11.63
N LEU A 7 18.64 37.31 -12.06
CA LEU A 7 19.80 37.50 -12.92
C LEU A 7 19.39 38.02 -14.30
N ALA A 8 18.38 37.43 -14.95
CA ALA A 8 17.96 37.88 -16.27
C ALA A 8 17.50 39.35 -16.27
N ARG A 9 16.73 39.74 -15.26
CA ARG A 9 16.23 41.12 -15.09
C ARG A 9 17.33 42.16 -14.83
N SER A 10 18.55 41.75 -14.43
CA SER A 10 19.67 42.70 -14.28
C SER A 10 20.37 43.03 -15.59
N TYR A 11 20.15 42.24 -16.64
CA TYR A 11 20.83 42.41 -17.93
C TYR A 11 19.88 42.81 -19.06
N VAL A 12 18.65 42.32 -19.06
CA VAL A 12 17.73 42.45 -20.19
C VAL A 12 16.29 42.70 -19.75
N TRP A 13 15.50 43.29 -20.66
CA TRP A 13 14.08 43.53 -20.45
C TRP A 13 13.29 43.41 -21.76
N TRP A 14 12.19 42.68 -21.72
CA TRP A 14 11.12 42.67 -22.71
C TRP A 14 9.80 42.16 -22.08
N PRO A 15 8.63 42.43 -22.69
CA PRO A 15 7.36 41.86 -22.25
C PRO A 15 7.39 40.32 -22.36
N GLY A 16 7.14 39.62 -21.25
CA GLY A 16 7.11 38.14 -21.23
C GLY A 16 8.43 37.45 -20.87
N LEU A 17 9.51 38.19 -20.54
CA LEU A 17 10.81 37.64 -20.12
C LEU A 17 10.70 36.50 -19.10
N ASP A 18 9.86 36.66 -18.09
CA ASP A 18 9.69 35.65 -17.04
C ASP A 18 9.06 34.35 -17.54
N ASP A 19 8.17 34.43 -18.54
CA ASP A 19 7.47 33.30 -19.12
C ASP A 19 8.42 32.53 -20.05
N ASP A 20 9.22 33.24 -20.85
CA ASP A 20 10.26 32.63 -21.69
C ASP A 20 11.28 31.86 -20.85
N ILE A 21 11.75 32.44 -19.74
CA ILE A 21 12.65 31.75 -18.80
C ILE A 21 11.98 30.51 -18.20
N VAL A 22 10.68 30.57 -17.91
CA VAL A 22 9.94 29.42 -17.38
C VAL A 22 9.85 28.30 -18.41
N GLN A 23 9.57 28.63 -19.68
CA GLN A 23 9.51 27.65 -20.76
C GLN A 23 10.87 27.01 -21.03
N GLU A 24 11.92 27.80 -21.11
CA GLU A 24 13.29 27.29 -21.31
C GLU A 24 13.70 26.31 -20.20
N VAL A 25 13.39 26.63 -18.94
CA VAL A 25 13.67 25.74 -17.80
C VAL A 25 12.79 24.49 -17.81
N ARG A 26 11.57 24.56 -18.34
CA ARG A 26 10.66 23.40 -18.49
C ARG A 26 11.20 22.42 -19.53
N ASP A 27 11.72 22.93 -20.64
CA ASP A 27 12.21 22.10 -21.75
C ASP A 27 13.64 21.57 -21.52
N CYS A 28 14.38 22.16 -20.58
CA CYS A 28 15.74 21.74 -20.25
C CYS A 28 15.77 20.45 -19.38
N LEU A 29 16.18 19.33 -19.99
CA LEU A 29 16.33 18.02 -19.31
C LEU A 29 17.20 18.07 -18.04
N ASN A 30 18.34 18.75 -18.10
CA ASN A 30 19.26 18.85 -16.95
C ASN A 30 18.61 19.60 -15.78
N CYS A 31 17.84 20.66 -16.08
CA CYS A 31 17.10 21.42 -15.07
C CYS A 31 16.00 20.56 -14.43
N GLN A 32 15.28 19.77 -15.22
CA GLN A 32 14.22 18.87 -14.71
C GLN A 32 14.80 17.76 -13.83
N GLN A 33 15.92 17.15 -14.22
CA GLN A 33 16.57 16.07 -13.44
C GLN A 33 17.15 16.57 -12.11
N THR A 34 17.66 17.80 -12.08
CA THR A 34 18.26 18.39 -10.88
C THR A 34 17.25 19.20 -10.06
N GLN A 35 15.99 19.27 -10.51
CA GLN A 35 14.96 20.01 -9.82
C GLN A 35 14.72 19.40 -8.43
N ARG A 36 14.62 20.28 -7.42
CA ARG A 36 14.21 19.85 -6.08
C ARG A 36 12.83 19.20 -6.18
N GLN A 37 12.70 18.01 -5.60
CA GLN A 37 11.41 17.33 -5.49
C GLN A 37 10.40 18.26 -4.81
N SER A 38 9.17 18.27 -5.35
CA SER A 38 8.07 18.95 -4.68
C SER A 38 7.87 18.35 -3.29
N PRO A 39 7.33 19.13 -2.33
CA PRO A 39 6.92 18.57 -1.05
C PRO A 39 6.05 17.33 -1.30
N SER A 40 6.30 16.27 -0.53
CA SER A 40 5.48 15.07 -0.61
C SER A 40 4.02 15.43 -0.33
N ALA A 41 3.10 14.77 -1.05
CA ALA A 41 1.68 14.97 -0.81
C ALA A 41 1.35 14.65 0.66
N ALA A 42 0.34 15.33 1.21
CA ALA A 42 -0.11 15.05 2.56
C ALA A 42 -0.50 13.57 2.69
N LEU A 43 -0.02 12.91 3.74
CA LEU A 43 -0.38 11.52 4.02
C LEU A 43 -1.89 11.43 4.24
N HIS A 44 -2.57 10.65 3.41
CA HIS A 44 -3.98 10.38 3.59
C HIS A 44 -4.13 9.16 4.51
N PRO A 45 -4.65 9.32 5.75
CA PRO A 45 -4.81 8.20 6.64
C PRO A 45 -5.86 7.24 6.09
N TRP A 46 -5.62 5.94 6.26
CA TRP A 46 -6.62 4.96 5.93
C TRP A 46 -7.81 5.04 6.89
N LYS A 47 -9.03 4.83 6.36
CA LYS A 47 -10.23 4.69 7.20
C LYS A 47 -10.03 3.56 8.23
N TRP A 48 -10.50 3.80 9.44
CA TRP A 48 -10.50 2.81 10.52
C TRP A 48 -11.36 1.59 10.16
N CYS A 49 -10.94 0.40 10.60
CA CYS A 49 -11.71 -0.83 10.41
C CYS A 49 -12.73 -0.98 11.54
N MET A 50 -13.95 -1.39 11.25
CA MET A 50 -15.03 -1.52 12.23
C MET A 50 -15.26 -2.95 12.71
N ARG A 51 -14.71 -3.94 11.98
CA ARG A 51 -14.83 -5.37 12.29
C ARG A 51 -13.53 -6.11 11.96
N PRO A 52 -13.24 -7.24 12.66
CA PRO A 52 -12.14 -8.12 12.30
C PRO A 52 -12.19 -8.51 10.82
N PHE A 53 -11.03 -8.66 10.19
CA PHE A 53 -10.86 -9.06 8.79
C PHE A 53 -11.47 -8.11 7.75
N GLN A 54 -11.87 -6.89 8.13
CA GLN A 54 -12.31 -5.88 7.16
C GLN A 54 -11.16 -5.41 6.26
N ARG A 55 -9.93 -5.38 6.78
CA ARG A 55 -8.71 -5.11 6.02
C ARG A 55 -7.59 -5.94 6.62
N VAL A 56 -6.91 -6.71 5.78
CA VAL A 56 -5.73 -7.47 6.17
C VAL A 56 -4.55 -6.92 5.39
N HIS A 57 -3.47 -6.61 6.10
CA HIS A 57 -2.19 -6.28 5.51
C HIS A 57 -1.38 -7.56 5.34
N ILE A 58 -0.99 -7.88 4.12
CA ILE A 58 -0.21 -9.08 3.80
C ILE A 58 1.15 -8.62 3.29
N ASP A 59 2.22 -9.19 3.84
CA ASP A 59 3.58 -8.91 3.43
C ASP A 59 4.47 -10.16 3.54
N PHE A 60 5.61 -10.13 2.87
CA PHE A 60 6.64 -11.15 2.96
C PHE A 60 7.86 -10.63 3.70
N ALA A 61 8.36 -11.42 4.65
CA ALA A 61 9.63 -11.16 5.32
C ALA A 61 10.63 -12.28 5.03
N GLY A 62 11.90 -11.93 4.81
CA GLY A 62 12.99 -12.88 4.67
C GLY A 62 13.93 -12.81 5.86
N LYS A 63 14.21 -13.94 6.52
CA LYS A 63 15.21 -14.03 7.60
C LYS A 63 15.87 -15.41 7.62
N ASP A 64 17.19 -15.44 7.78
CA ASP A 64 17.98 -16.68 7.92
C ASP A 64 17.73 -17.70 6.78
N GLY A 65 17.59 -17.21 5.55
CA GLY A 65 17.32 -18.05 4.37
C GLY A 65 15.89 -18.61 4.30
N LYS A 66 14.99 -18.18 5.18
CA LYS A 66 13.57 -18.55 5.19
C LYS A 66 12.71 -17.36 4.79
N ASN A 67 11.62 -17.66 4.09
CA ASN A 67 10.58 -16.69 3.77
C ASN A 67 9.41 -16.87 4.73
N TYR A 68 8.81 -15.76 5.12
CA TYR A 68 7.70 -15.68 6.05
C TYR A 68 6.58 -14.91 5.38
N PHE A 69 5.38 -15.49 5.36
CA PHE A 69 4.16 -14.82 4.99
C PHE A 69 3.51 -14.26 6.24
N VAL A 70 3.32 -12.95 6.28
CA VAL A 70 2.80 -12.22 7.43
C VAL A 70 1.49 -11.59 7.01
N ALA A 71 0.39 -12.01 7.64
CA ALA A 71 -0.93 -11.42 7.46
C ALA A 71 -1.38 -10.77 8.78
N VAL A 72 -1.66 -9.47 8.76
CA VAL A 72 -2.05 -8.70 9.95
C VAL A 72 -3.45 -8.13 9.77
N ASP A 73 -4.37 -8.49 10.65
CA ASP A 73 -5.69 -7.87 10.69
C ASP A 73 -5.59 -6.40 11.14
N SER A 74 -6.14 -5.49 10.34
CA SER A 74 -6.04 -4.04 10.61
C SER A 74 -6.87 -3.60 11.80
N PHE A 75 -7.92 -4.37 12.17
CA PHE A 75 -8.80 -4.06 13.29
C PHE A 75 -8.16 -4.47 14.62
N SER A 76 -7.85 -5.76 14.79
CA SER A 76 -7.28 -6.32 16.02
C SER A 76 -5.77 -6.14 16.16
N LYS A 77 -5.08 -5.82 15.06
CA LYS A 77 -3.61 -5.82 14.96
C LYS A 77 -2.98 -7.20 15.20
N TRP A 78 -3.76 -8.28 15.07
CA TRP A 78 -3.30 -9.64 15.26
C TRP A 78 -2.49 -10.13 14.04
N PRO A 79 -1.24 -10.60 14.22
CA PRO A 79 -0.44 -11.16 13.14
C PRO A 79 -0.60 -12.69 13.05
N GLU A 80 -0.86 -13.19 11.84
CA GLU A 80 -0.76 -14.58 11.44
C GLU A 80 0.51 -14.75 10.60
N ILE A 81 1.40 -15.67 11.00
CA ILE A 81 2.70 -15.86 10.36
C ILE A 81 2.84 -17.32 9.89
N ALA A 82 3.12 -17.51 8.61
CA ALA A 82 3.40 -18.81 8.02
C ALA A 82 4.82 -18.85 7.43
N VAL A 83 5.59 -19.89 7.74
CA VAL A 83 6.91 -20.10 7.12
C VAL A 83 6.70 -20.75 5.76
N MET A 84 7.36 -20.22 4.74
CA MET A 84 7.22 -20.66 3.36
C MET A 84 8.57 -21.08 2.78
N ASN A 85 8.56 -22.22 2.09
CA ASN A 85 9.74 -22.72 1.35
C ASN A 85 9.85 -22.08 -0.04
N THR A 86 8.74 -21.55 -0.56
CA THR A 86 8.63 -20.93 -1.89
C THR A 86 7.69 -19.74 -1.81
N THR A 87 7.91 -18.70 -2.61
CA THR A 87 7.01 -17.56 -2.78
C THR A 87 6.29 -17.68 -4.12
N ASN A 88 5.36 -18.63 -4.21
CA ASN A 88 4.49 -18.80 -5.37
C ASN A 88 3.02 -18.68 -4.98
N THR A 89 2.18 -18.31 -5.93
CA THR A 89 0.75 -18.03 -5.70
C THR A 89 0.01 -19.18 -5.05
N GLU A 90 0.36 -20.43 -5.37
CA GLU A 90 -0.27 -21.61 -4.79
C GLU A 90 0.08 -21.76 -3.30
N SER A 91 1.35 -21.57 -2.97
CA SER A 91 1.83 -21.60 -1.59
C SER A 91 1.24 -20.46 -0.77
N ASP A 92 1.04 -19.28 -1.38
CA ASP A 92 0.42 -18.12 -0.73
C ASP A 92 -1.04 -18.41 -0.39
N PHE A 93 -1.79 -18.97 -1.35
CA PHE A 93 -3.19 -19.37 -1.13
C PHE A 93 -3.30 -20.40 0.00
N ARG A 94 -2.41 -21.41 0.00
CA ARG A 94 -2.35 -22.43 1.05
C ARG A 94 -1.94 -21.87 2.41
N ALA A 95 -1.12 -20.82 2.46
CA ALA A 95 -0.73 -20.15 3.71
C ALA A 95 -1.85 -19.27 4.26
N PHE A 96 -2.62 -18.61 3.38
CA PHE A 96 -3.71 -17.72 3.76
C PHE A 96 -4.96 -18.46 4.25
N TRP A 97 -5.33 -19.58 3.61
CA TRP A 97 -6.57 -20.31 3.91
C TRP A 97 -6.69 -20.81 5.39
N PRO A 98 -5.61 -21.30 6.04
CA PRO A 98 -5.62 -21.63 7.46
C PRO A 98 -5.62 -20.41 8.40
N ALA A 99 -4.98 -19.29 8.00
CA ALA A 99 -4.92 -18.06 8.81
C ALA A 99 -6.32 -17.50 9.10
N GLY A 100 -7.25 -17.60 8.14
CA GLY A 100 -8.67 -17.26 8.35
C GLY A 100 -9.41 -18.19 9.32
N ARG A 101 -8.93 -19.42 9.55
CA ARG A 101 -9.57 -20.42 10.44
C ARG A 101 -9.03 -20.37 11.87
N ASN A 102 -7.78 -19.98 12.07
CA ASN A 102 -7.16 -19.98 13.41
C ASN A 102 -7.62 -18.80 14.29
N CYS A 103 -7.94 -17.64 13.71
CA CYS A 103 -8.57 -16.55 14.45
C CYS A 103 -10.01 -16.86 14.92
N PHE A 104 -10.70 -17.78 14.24
CA PHE A 104 -12.08 -18.18 14.56
C PHE A 104 -12.20 -19.07 15.80
N ARG A 105 -11.07 -19.53 16.37
CA ARG A 105 -11.06 -20.44 17.52
C ARG A 105 -10.92 -19.76 18.88
N GLN A 106 -10.58 -18.47 18.93
CA GLN A 106 -10.33 -17.74 20.19
C GLN A 106 -11.29 -16.60 20.51
N GLN A 107 -12.17 -16.20 19.59
CA GLN A 107 -13.29 -15.32 19.90
C GLN A 107 -14.58 -16.12 19.97
N SER A 108 -14.88 -16.56 21.20
CA SER A 108 -16.18 -17.02 21.71
C SER A 108 -17.03 -17.94 20.82
N ALA A 109 -17.23 -19.17 21.30
CA ALA A 109 -18.06 -20.25 20.73
C ALA A 109 -19.56 -19.93 20.49
N ILE A 110 -19.99 -18.67 20.62
CA ILE A 110 -21.37 -18.23 20.47
C ILE A 110 -21.68 -17.79 19.02
N TYR A 111 -20.69 -17.31 18.26
CA TYR A 111 -20.90 -16.85 16.87
C TYR A 111 -20.88 -17.97 15.80
N PHE A 112 -20.41 -19.16 16.18
CA PHE A 112 -20.14 -20.28 15.27
C PHE A 112 -21.41 -20.88 14.62
N ARG A 113 -22.58 -20.73 15.26
CA ARG A 113 -23.81 -21.40 14.80
C ARG A 113 -24.55 -20.66 13.68
N ILE A 114 -24.33 -19.36 13.51
CA ILE A 114 -25.11 -18.54 12.57
C ILE A 114 -24.36 -18.38 11.24
N ILE A 115 -23.03 -18.18 11.25
CA ILE A 115 -22.27 -17.91 10.02
C ILE A 115 -21.95 -19.20 9.24
N CYS A 116 -21.71 -20.32 9.93
CA CYS A 116 -21.41 -21.59 9.26
C CYS A 116 -22.61 -22.16 8.49
N HIS A 117 -23.85 -21.81 8.88
CA HIS A 117 -25.07 -22.25 8.19
C HIS A 117 -25.37 -21.42 6.92
N ILE A 118 -24.85 -20.19 6.83
CA ILE A 118 -25.04 -19.32 5.66
C ILE A 118 -24.02 -19.67 4.57
N SER A 119 -22.75 -19.90 4.93
CA SER A 119 -21.69 -20.17 3.94
C SER A 119 -21.74 -21.56 3.31
N THR A 120 -22.37 -22.57 3.93
CA THR A 120 -22.50 -23.90 3.29
C THR A 120 -23.59 -23.93 2.21
N LYS A 121 -24.52 -22.97 2.19
CA LYS A 121 -25.59 -22.93 1.17
C LYS A 121 -25.16 -22.21 -0.12
N GLU A 122 -24.31 -21.19 -0.03
CA GLU A 122 -23.86 -20.46 -1.23
C GLU A 122 -22.83 -21.23 -2.07
N TRP A 123 -22.12 -22.20 -1.48
CA TRP A 123 -21.08 -22.97 -2.19
C TRP A 123 -21.56 -24.28 -2.81
N SER A 124 -22.77 -24.77 -2.49
CA SER A 124 -23.38 -25.89 -3.22
C SER A 124 -24.10 -25.46 -4.51
N GLU A 125 -24.23 -24.16 -4.75
CA GLU A 125 -24.90 -23.61 -5.94
C GLU A 125 -23.91 -22.96 -6.93
N ALA A 126 -22.61 -22.90 -6.59
CA ALA A 126 -21.57 -22.30 -7.42
C ALA A 126 -20.61 -23.29 -8.09
N TYR A 127 -20.88 -24.61 -7.99
CA TYR A 127 -20.23 -25.67 -8.76
C TYR A 127 -21.23 -26.74 -9.19
#